data_AF-A0A538GL77-F1
#
_entry.id   AF-A0A538GL77-F1
#
_cell.length_a   1.000
_cell.length_b   1.000
_cell.length_c   1.000
_cell.angle_alpha   90.00
_cell.angle_beta   90.00
_cell.angle_gamma   90.00
#
_symmetry.space_group_name_H-M   'P 1'
#
loop_
_entity.id
_entity.type
_entity.pdbx_description
1 polymer ?
#
loop_
_entity_poly.entity_id
_entity_poly.type
_entity_poly.pdbx_seq_one_letter_code
_entity_poly.pdbx_strand_id
1 'polypeptide(L)'
;MLPTIRVPTLVLYRPKDRDQMLDLAGRIKGAHALEIEEQGFSAFAPMTREVEAFLSGREAAPVPDTMLATIMFTDIVGSTERAAKVGDRAWRDLLRDHHTVVRRELARFRGRELDTAGDGFFAIFDGPARAISCARSIVGGLGELDLEVRAGVHTGECELQDGKVTGIAVNIGARVAAAAGPGEVFVSGTVKDLVAGSEIEFQDKGVRELKGVPGEWRLYAAA
;
A
#
# COMPACT_ATOMS: atom_id res chain seq x y z
N MET A 1 -27.39 20.34 40.84
CA MET A 1 -26.24 21.07 40.25
C MET A 1 -26.01 20.69 38.80
N LEU A 2 -25.89 19.39 38.45
CA LEU A 2 -25.62 18.95 37.07
C LEU A 2 -26.60 19.45 35.99
N PRO A 3 -27.93 19.51 36.22
CA PRO A 3 -28.88 20.03 35.22
C PRO A 3 -28.73 21.54 34.94
N THR A 4 -27.94 22.25 35.74
CA THR A 4 -27.68 23.69 35.61
C THR A 4 -26.49 23.97 34.67
N ILE A 5 -25.71 22.96 34.31
CA ILE A 5 -24.62 23.05 33.34
C ILE A 5 -25.21 23.28 31.94
N ARG A 6 -24.80 24.38 31.28
CA ARG A 6 -25.27 24.76 29.93
C ARG A 6 -24.16 24.82 28.88
N VAL A 7 -22.93 24.46 29.25
CA VAL A 7 -21.79 24.41 28.33
C VAL A 7 -21.67 23.00 27.72
N PRO A 8 -21.15 22.87 26.48
CA PRO A 8 -20.78 21.56 25.95
C PRO A 8 -19.94 20.81 26.99
N THR A 9 -20.26 19.53 27.23
CA THR A 9 -19.53 18.70 28.20
C THR A 9 -19.12 17.36 27.59
N LEU A 10 -17.86 16.97 27.77
CA LEU A 10 -17.32 15.65 27.43
C LEU A 10 -17.08 14.87 28.72
N VAL A 11 -17.59 13.64 28.79
CA VAL A 11 -17.40 12.70 29.91
C VAL A 11 -16.56 11.54 29.42
N LEU A 12 -15.29 11.52 29.80
CA LEU A 12 -14.36 10.42 29.49
C LEU A 12 -14.39 9.40 30.64
N TYR A 13 -14.57 8.12 30.33
CA TYR A 13 -14.68 7.09 31.36
C TYR A 13 -13.98 5.78 30.99
N ARG A 14 -13.61 5.01 32.03
CA ARG A 14 -13.05 3.65 31.87
C ARG A 14 -14.18 2.64 31.76
N PRO A 15 -14.01 1.50 31.08
CA PRO A 15 -15.05 0.47 30.95
C PRO A 15 -15.69 0.05 32.28
N LYS A 16 -14.89 -0.06 33.35
CA LYS A 16 -15.38 -0.42 34.69
C LYS A 16 -16.29 0.60 35.36
N ASP A 17 -16.26 1.86 34.91
CA ASP A 17 -17.03 2.98 35.45
C ASP A 17 -18.25 3.32 34.57
N ARG A 18 -18.52 2.53 33.51
CA ARG A 18 -19.50 2.82 32.45
C ARG A 18 -20.88 3.23 32.97
N ASP A 19 -21.51 2.39 33.79
CA ASP A 19 -22.89 2.63 34.21
C ASP A 19 -23.03 3.93 35.03
N GLN A 20 -22.06 4.19 35.90
CA GLN A 20 -22.02 5.41 36.71
C GLN A 20 -21.80 6.66 35.84
N MET A 21 -20.93 6.57 34.84
CA MET A 21 -20.56 7.71 34.00
C MET A 21 -21.60 8.02 32.93
N LEU A 22 -22.35 7.01 32.46
CA LEU A 22 -23.51 7.22 31.60
C LEU A 22 -24.68 7.87 32.35
N ASP A 23 -24.94 7.47 33.60
CA ASP A 23 -25.92 8.17 34.46
C ASP A 23 -25.52 9.63 34.72
N LEU A 24 -24.23 9.88 34.97
CA LEU A 24 -23.69 11.24 35.13
C LEU A 24 -23.90 12.08 33.86
N ALA A 25 -23.51 11.55 32.70
CA ALA A 25 -23.65 12.24 31.41
C ALA A 25 -25.12 12.52 31.07
N GLY A 26 -26.03 11.58 31.35
CA GLY A 26 -27.47 11.74 31.14
C GLY A 26 -28.09 12.89 31.95
N ARG A 27 -27.47 13.31 33.06
CA ARG A 27 -27.91 14.43 33.89
C ARG A 27 -27.41 15.80 33.41
N ILE A 28 -26.56 15.83 32.38
CA ILE A 28 -26.00 17.05 31.77
C ILE A 28 -26.53 17.17 30.34
N LYS A 29 -27.29 18.23 30.07
CA LYS A 29 -27.94 18.41 28.77
C LYS A 29 -26.90 18.58 27.66
N GLY A 30 -26.89 17.65 26.69
CA GLY A 30 -25.99 17.69 25.53
C GLY A 30 -24.57 17.20 25.82
N ALA A 31 -24.36 16.48 26.93
CA ALA A 31 -23.07 15.85 27.20
C ALA A 31 -22.80 14.67 26.25
N HIS A 32 -21.54 14.52 25.85
CA HIS A 32 -21.05 13.37 25.09
C HIS A 32 -20.25 12.49 26.03
N ALA A 33 -20.54 11.19 26.04
CA ALA A 33 -19.83 10.22 26.86
C ALA A 33 -18.98 9.32 25.97
N LEU A 34 -17.70 9.18 26.29
CA LEU A 34 -16.75 8.38 25.51
C LEU A 34 -15.98 7.45 26.44
N GLU A 35 -15.99 6.16 26.10
CA GLU A 35 -15.19 5.14 26.77
C GLU A 35 -13.76 5.19 26.25
N ILE A 36 -12.78 5.16 27.16
CA ILE A 36 -11.36 5.09 26.85
C ILE A 36 -10.79 3.79 27.42
N GLU A 37 -10.04 3.04 26.62
CA GLU A 37 -9.33 1.83 27.04
C GLU A 37 -8.38 2.10 28.22
N GLU A 38 -8.11 1.11 29.08
CA GLU A 38 -7.32 1.34 30.31
C GLU A 38 -5.90 1.88 30.06
N GLN A 39 -5.30 1.60 28.90
CA GLN A 39 -4.01 2.16 28.49
C GLN A 39 -4.09 3.66 28.13
N GLY A 40 -5.28 4.19 27.89
CA GLY A 40 -5.52 5.60 27.54
C GLY A 40 -5.54 6.56 28.73
N PHE A 41 -5.59 6.04 29.97
CA PHE A 41 -5.50 6.86 31.18
C PHE A 41 -4.07 6.99 31.72
N SER A 42 -3.12 6.16 31.26
CA SER A 42 -1.73 6.16 31.75
C SER A 42 -0.76 6.95 30.86
N ALA A 43 -1.18 7.40 29.69
CA ALA A 43 -0.40 8.23 28.79
C ALA A 43 -1.24 9.45 28.41
N PHE A 44 -0.68 10.66 28.45
CA PHE A 44 -1.39 11.89 28.08
C PHE A 44 -1.93 11.91 26.64
N ALA A 45 -1.54 10.96 25.77
CA ALA A 45 -1.85 10.95 24.33
C ALA A 45 -3.31 10.58 23.97
N PRO A 46 -3.96 9.54 24.55
CA PRO A 46 -5.32 9.12 24.17
C PRO A 46 -6.43 9.87 24.90
N MET A 47 -6.10 10.95 25.63
CA MET A 47 -7.10 11.93 26.08
C MET A 47 -7.04 13.20 25.24
N THR A 48 -5.87 13.57 24.71
CA THR A 48 -5.71 14.79 23.90
C THR A 48 -6.55 14.76 22.64
N ARG A 49 -6.62 13.64 21.92
CA ARG A 49 -7.34 13.55 20.65
C ARG A 49 -8.86 13.74 20.83
N GLU A 50 -9.41 13.15 21.88
CA GLU A 50 -10.82 13.13 22.23
C GLU A 50 -11.25 14.50 22.75
N VAL A 51 -10.39 15.12 23.57
CA VAL A 51 -10.56 16.51 24.02
C VAL A 51 -10.45 17.48 22.84
N GLU A 52 -9.47 17.31 21.94
CA GLU A 52 -9.33 18.13 20.73
C GLU A 52 -10.51 17.97 19.77
N ALA A 53 -11.00 16.74 19.55
CA ALA A 53 -12.19 16.47 18.74
C ALA A 53 -13.42 17.20 19.29
N PHE A 54 -13.60 17.08 20.60
CA PHE A 54 -14.69 17.73 21.31
C PHE A 54 -14.60 19.26 21.29
N LEU A 55 -13.40 19.83 21.51
CA LEU A 55 -13.17 21.27 21.48
C LEU A 55 -13.28 21.87 20.07
N SER A 56 -12.87 21.12 19.04
CA SER A 56 -12.89 21.58 17.65
C SER A 56 -14.23 21.35 16.93
N GLY A 57 -15.17 20.62 17.55
CA GLY A 57 -16.46 20.27 16.96
C GLY A 57 -16.34 19.36 15.72
N ARG A 58 -15.17 18.76 15.52
CA ARG A 58 -14.87 17.81 14.45
C ARG A 58 -14.48 16.50 15.12
N GLU A 59 -15.14 15.40 14.77
CA GLU A 59 -14.57 14.09 15.10
C GLU A 59 -13.12 14.08 14.63
N ALA A 60 -12.17 13.82 15.53
CA ALA A 60 -10.77 13.75 15.16
C ALA A 60 -10.65 12.67 14.10
N ALA A 61 -10.27 13.07 12.89
CA ALA A 61 -10.16 12.16 11.76
C ALA A 61 -9.35 10.93 12.21
N PRO A 62 -9.82 9.70 11.93
CA PRO A 62 -9.03 8.51 12.19
C PRO A 62 -7.64 8.72 11.59
N VAL A 63 -6.59 8.57 12.42
CA VAL A 63 -5.23 8.48 11.92
C VAL A 63 -5.22 7.26 11.01
N PRO A 64 -4.96 7.41 9.70
CA PRO A 64 -4.94 6.26 8.80
C PRO A 64 -3.91 5.25 9.28
N ASP A 65 -4.25 3.96 9.21
CA ASP A 65 -3.28 2.90 9.45
C ASP A 65 -2.32 2.88 8.25
N THR A 66 -1.15 3.53 8.39
CA THR A 66 -0.15 3.61 7.33
C THR A 66 1.05 2.71 7.60
N MET A 67 1.58 2.13 6.53
CA MET A 67 2.81 1.35 6.56
C MET A 67 3.73 1.74 5.41
N LEU A 68 5.03 1.73 5.68
CA LEU A 68 6.03 1.79 4.62
C LEU A 68 6.11 0.42 3.95
N ALA A 69 5.83 0.37 2.65
CA ALA A 69 5.82 -0.88 1.88
C ALA A 69 6.64 -0.75 0.60
N THR A 70 7.27 -1.84 0.18
CA THR A 70 7.75 -1.96 -1.19
C THR A 70 6.68 -2.65 -2.02
N ILE A 71 6.33 -2.06 -3.15
CA ILE A 71 5.32 -2.56 -4.05
C ILE A 71 5.95 -2.93 -5.39
N MET A 72 5.43 -3.98 -6.01
CA MET A 72 5.81 -4.44 -7.33
C MET A 72 4.57 -4.62 -8.19
N PHE A 73 4.66 -4.12 -9.41
CA PHE A 73 3.70 -4.40 -10.47
C PHE A 73 4.40 -5.12 -11.60
N THR A 74 3.74 -6.14 -12.17
CA THR A 74 4.18 -6.80 -13.41
C THR A 74 3.06 -6.77 -14.44
N ASP A 75 3.42 -6.84 -15.71
CA ASP A 75 2.46 -6.82 -16.83
C ASP A 75 3.07 -7.51 -18.06
N ILE A 76 2.27 -8.27 -18.82
CA ILE A 76 2.73 -8.88 -20.07
C ILE A 76 2.69 -7.83 -21.18
N VAL A 77 3.81 -7.67 -21.88
CA VAL A 77 3.88 -6.73 -23.00
C VAL A 77 3.07 -7.25 -24.19
N GLY A 78 2.20 -6.42 -24.75
CA GLY A 78 1.42 -6.76 -25.94
C GLY A 78 0.43 -7.91 -25.72
N SER A 79 -0.07 -8.06 -24.48
CA SER A 79 -0.91 -9.19 -24.09
C SER A 79 -2.22 -9.26 -24.87
N THR A 80 -2.82 -8.12 -25.21
CA THR A 80 -4.06 -8.05 -25.99
C THR A 80 -3.83 -8.53 -27.42
N GLU A 81 -2.76 -8.08 -28.07
CA GLU A 81 -2.36 -8.52 -29.41
C GLU A 81 -2.00 -10.00 -29.43
N ARG A 82 -1.29 -10.47 -28.39
CA ARG A 82 -0.94 -11.89 -28.26
C ARG A 82 -2.18 -12.75 -28.08
N ALA A 83 -3.11 -12.36 -27.21
CA ALA A 83 -4.37 -13.04 -26.99
C ALA A 83 -5.19 -13.16 -28.28
N ALA A 84 -5.29 -12.07 -29.06
CA ALA A 84 -5.98 -12.06 -30.35
C ALA A 84 -5.34 -13.02 -31.37
N LYS A 85 -3.99 -13.13 -31.37
CA LYS A 85 -3.25 -13.98 -32.30
C LYS A 85 -3.35 -15.47 -31.98
N VAL A 86 -3.31 -15.85 -30.70
CA VAL A 86 -3.30 -17.27 -30.28
C VAL A 86 -4.70 -17.82 -29.97
N GLY A 87 -5.67 -16.93 -29.76
CA GLY A 87 -7.04 -17.27 -29.39
C GLY A 87 -7.23 -17.58 -27.90
N ASP A 88 -8.45 -17.38 -27.40
CA ASP A 88 -8.78 -17.37 -25.97
C ASP A 88 -8.36 -18.63 -25.21
N ARG A 89 -8.47 -19.81 -25.83
CA ARG A 89 -8.10 -21.07 -25.16
C ARG A 89 -6.60 -21.14 -24.91
N ALA A 90 -5.79 -20.94 -25.95
CA ALA A 90 -4.33 -20.98 -25.83
C ALA A 90 -3.81 -19.84 -24.94
N TRP A 91 -4.42 -18.66 -25.03
CA TRP A 91 -4.11 -17.55 -24.14
C TRP A 91 -4.38 -17.88 -22.66
N ARG A 92 -5.49 -18.54 -22.36
CA ARG A 92 -5.83 -18.97 -21.00
C ARG A 92 -4.84 -19.99 -20.45
N ASP A 93 -4.39 -20.93 -21.27
CA ASP A 93 -3.36 -21.90 -20.87
C ASP A 93 -2.02 -21.19 -20.59
N LEU A 94 -1.62 -20.26 -21.47
CA LEU A 94 -0.42 -19.46 -21.29
C LEU A 94 -0.46 -18.59 -20.03
N LEU A 95 -1.61 -17.99 -19.72
CA LEU A 95 -1.82 -17.23 -18.49
C LEU A 95 -1.74 -18.10 -17.23
N ARG A 96 -2.20 -19.35 -17.28
CA ARG A 96 -2.06 -20.29 -16.16
C ARG A 96 -0.59 -20.58 -15.87
N ASP A 97 0.20 -20.80 -16.92
CA ASP A 97 1.64 -21.08 -16.78
C ASP A 97 2.38 -19.82 -16.29
N HIS A 98 2.04 -18.65 -16.83
CA HIS A 98 2.47 -17.34 -16.35
C HIS A 98 2.22 -17.16 -14.85
N HIS A 99 0.96 -17.34 -14.41
CA HIS A 99 0.57 -17.19 -13.01
C HIS A 99 1.33 -18.16 -12.09
N THR A 100 1.59 -19.37 -12.57
CA THR A 100 2.34 -20.39 -11.82
C THR A 100 3.79 -19.95 -11.58
N VAL A 101 4.45 -19.42 -12.61
CA VAL A 101 5.81 -18.88 -12.50
C VAL A 101 5.84 -17.69 -11.55
N VAL A 102 4.94 -16.71 -11.73
CA VAL A 102 4.90 -15.51 -10.89
C VAL A 102 4.69 -15.87 -9.42
N ARG A 103 3.70 -16.71 -9.10
CA ARG A 103 3.40 -17.11 -7.71
C ARG A 103 4.54 -17.90 -7.07
N ARG A 104 5.25 -18.74 -7.84
CA ARG A 104 6.45 -19.43 -7.38
C ARG A 104 7.55 -18.45 -6.97
N GLU A 105 7.83 -17.44 -7.80
CA GLU A 105 8.84 -16.43 -7.48
C GLU A 105 8.40 -15.52 -6.33
N LEU A 106 7.12 -15.14 -6.25
CA LEU A 106 6.58 -14.42 -5.08
C LEU A 106 6.81 -15.20 -3.79
N ALA A 107 6.48 -16.49 -3.77
CA ALA A 107 6.72 -17.35 -2.60
C ALA A 107 8.22 -17.44 -2.25
N ARG A 108 9.09 -17.62 -3.25
CA ARG A 108 10.55 -17.70 -3.07
C ARG A 108 11.14 -16.43 -2.45
N PHE A 109 10.68 -15.26 -2.89
CA PHE A 109 11.21 -13.97 -2.44
C PHE A 109 10.37 -13.32 -1.34
N ARG A 110 9.44 -14.06 -0.72
CA ARG A 110 8.56 -13.58 0.36
C ARG A 110 7.70 -12.37 -0.05
N GLY A 111 7.31 -12.33 -1.32
CA GLY A 111 6.31 -11.39 -1.82
C GLY A 111 4.90 -11.86 -1.49
N ARG A 112 4.03 -10.91 -1.11
CA ARG A 112 2.61 -11.15 -0.90
C ARG A 112 1.81 -10.60 -2.07
N GLU A 113 1.17 -11.48 -2.84
CA GLU A 113 0.18 -11.10 -3.85
C GLU A 113 -0.98 -10.37 -3.17
N LEU A 114 -1.34 -9.20 -3.68
CA LEU A 114 -2.51 -8.43 -3.24
C LEU A 114 -3.64 -8.48 -4.24
N ASP A 115 -3.30 -8.40 -5.53
CA ASP A 115 -4.27 -8.42 -6.61
C ASP A 115 -3.63 -8.97 -7.88
N THR A 116 -4.48 -9.52 -8.75
CA THR A 116 -4.12 -10.02 -10.08
C THR A 116 -5.19 -9.58 -11.07
N ALA A 117 -4.80 -8.76 -12.04
CA ALA A 117 -5.70 -8.24 -13.07
C ALA A 117 -5.32 -8.84 -14.43
N GLY A 118 -5.92 -9.98 -14.76
CA GLY A 118 -5.65 -10.70 -16.01
C GLY A 118 -4.22 -11.24 -16.07
N ASP A 119 -3.36 -10.52 -16.77
CA ASP A 119 -1.94 -10.79 -16.98
C ASP A 119 -1.01 -9.99 -16.06
N GLY A 120 -1.53 -8.98 -15.35
CA GLY A 120 -0.76 -8.19 -14.41
C GLY A 120 -0.86 -8.68 -12.95
N PHE A 121 0.23 -8.54 -12.19
CA PHE A 121 0.27 -8.81 -10.75
C PHE A 121 0.59 -7.54 -9.96
N PHE A 122 -0.05 -7.40 -8.81
CA PHE A 122 0.29 -6.43 -7.77
C PHE A 122 0.68 -7.17 -6.50
N ALA A 123 1.92 -6.98 -6.06
CA ALA A 123 2.46 -7.61 -4.87
C ALA A 123 3.19 -6.62 -3.98
N ILE A 124 3.31 -6.96 -2.69
CA ILE A 124 4.08 -6.20 -1.72
C ILE A 124 5.20 -7.01 -1.10
N PHE A 125 6.23 -6.31 -0.67
CA PHE A 125 7.44 -6.84 -0.04
C PHE A 125 7.80 -5.96 1.16
N ASP A 126 8.38 -6.62 2.16
CA ASP A 126 8.98 -6.02 3.35
C ASP A 126 10.40 -5.47 3.08
N GLY A 127 10.87 -5.46 1.82
CA GLY A 127 12.16 -4.87 1.46
C GLY A 127 12.39 -4.70 -0.05
N PRO A 128 13.02 -3.59 -0.48
CA PRO A 128 13.21 -3.26 -1.89
C PRO A 128 14.11 -4.25 -2.66
N ALA A 129 15.20 -4.71 -2.06
CA ALA A 129 16.10 -5.67 -2.70
C ALA A 129 15.39 -7.00 -3.03
N ARG A 130 14.48 -7.47 -2.16
CA ARG A 130 13.69 -8.69 -2.41
C ARG A 130 12.73 -8.51 -3.58
N ALA A 131 12.06 -7.36 -3.65
CA ALA A 131 11.15 -7.06 -4.75
C ALA A 131 11.89 -7.01 -6.08
N ILE A 132 13.07 -6.37 -6.13
CA ILE A 132 13.90 -6.32 -7.36
C ILE A 132 14.33 -7.72 -7.79
N SER A 133 14.85 -8.53 -6.87
CA SER A 133 15.27 -9.90 -7.19
C SER A 133 14.10 -10.77 -7.66
N CYS A 134 12.92 -10.60 -7.06
CA CYS A 134 11.69 -11.26 -7.49
C CYS A 134 11.30 -10.84 -8.92
N ALA A 135 11.24 -9.53 -9.18
CA ALA A 135 10.91 -8.99 -10.50
C ALA A 135 11.86 -9.51 -11.59
N ARG A 136 13.18 -9.50 -11.32
CA ARG A 136 14.18 -10.01 -12.28
C ARG A 136 14.03 -11.50 -12.53
N SER A 137 13.74 -12.29 -11.49
CA SER A 137 13.49 -13.73 -11.62
C SER A 137 12.23 -14.03 -12.43
N ILE A 138 11.16 -13.25 -12.22
CA ILE A 138 9.91 -13.35 -12.99
C ILE A 138 10.17 -13.04 -14.47
N VAL A 139 10.81 -11.90 -14.76
CA VAL A 139 11.12 -11.48 -16.13
C VAL A 139 11.99 -12.51 -16.85
N GLY A 140 13.04 -13.02 -16.19
CA GLY A 140 13.90 -14.06 -16.76
C GLY A 140 13.17 -15.37 -17.00
N GLY A 141 12.41 -15.86 -16.01
CA GLY A 141 11.71 -17.13 -16.08
C GLY A 141 10.54 -17.15 -17.08
N LEU A 142 9.91 -16.01 -17.34
CA LEU A 142 8.85 -15.90 -18.34
C LEU A 142 9.40 -15.69 -19.76
N GLY A 143 10.61 -15.12 -19.89
CA GLY A 143 11.31 -15.08 -21.17
C GLY A 143 11.54 -16.47 -21.77
N GLU A 144 11.74 -17.50 -20.93
CA GLU A 144 11.83 -18.90 -21.36
C GLU A 144 10.53 -19.45 -21.96
N LEU A 145 9.39 -18.80 -21.68
CA LEU A 145 8.06 -19.15 -22.19
C LEU A 145 7.63 -18.27 -23.39
N ASP A 146 8.56 -17.54 -24.03
CA ASP A 146 8.26 -16.57 -25.10
C ASP A 146 7.24 -15.50 -24.65
N LEU A 147 7.31 -15.12 -23.36
CA LEU A 147 6.51 -14.05 -22.77
C LEU A 147 7.42 -12.92 -22.32
N GLU A 148 7.31 -11.77 -23.00
CA GLU A 148 7.96 -10.56 -22.55
C GLU A 148 7.13 -9.91 -21.44
N VAL A 149 7.71 -9.81 -20.26
CA VAL A 149 7.11 -9.14 -19.10
C VAL A 149 7.94 -7.94 -18.73
N ARG A 150 7.25 -6.91 -18.26
CA ARG A 150 7.87 -5.73 -17.64
C ARG A 150 7.48 -5.65 -16.18
N ALA A 151 8.33 -5.05 -15.37
CA ALA A 151 8.04 -4.86 -13.95
C ALA A 151 8.43 -3.45 -13.47
N GLY A 152 7.73 -2.98 -12.45
CA GLY A 152 8.02 -1.74 -11.76
C GLY A 152 8.02 -1.90 -10.26
N VAL A 153 9.01 -1.33 -9.58
CA VAL A 153 9.16 -1.37 -8.13
C VAL A 153 9.22 0.04 -7.55
N HIS A 154 8.46 0.26 -6.49
CA HIS A 154 8.49 1.50 -5.72
C HIS A 154 8.42 1.19 -4.21
N THR A 155 8.97 2.07 -3.39
CA THR A 155 8.81 2.01 -1.93
C THR A 155 8.25 3.34 -1.47
N GLY A 156 7.17 3.29 -0.70
CA GLY A 156 6.48 4.47 -0.22
C GLY A 156 5.48 4.14 0.87
N GLU A 157 4.97 5.17 1.52
CA GLU A 157 3.92 5.04 2.53
C GLU A 157 2.60 4.67 1.84
N CYS A 158 1.95 3.65 2.38
CA CYS A 158 0.66 3.15 1.90
C CYS A 158 -0.32 3.09 3.05
N GLU A 159 -1.60 3.28 2.75
CA GLU A 159 -2.69 3.09 3.71
C GLU A 159 -3.16 1.65 3.66
N LEU A 160 -3.46 1.07 4.83
CA LEU A 160 -4.07 -0.24 4.96
C LEU A 160 -5.54 -0.06 5.34
N GLN A 161 -6.44 -0.39 4.42
CA GLN A 161 -7.88 -0.32 4.64
C GLN A 161 -8.51 -1.68 4.29
N ASP A 162 -9.15 -2.33 5.27
CA ASP A 162 -9.80 -3.63 5.10
C ASP A 162 -8.88 -4.70 4.44
N GLY A 163 -7.59 -4.68 4.80
CA GLY A 163 -6.58 -5.59 4.24
C GLY A 163 -6.11 -5.23 2.83
N LYS A 164 -6.63 -4.16 2.22
CA LYS A 164 -6.17 -3.60 0.94
C LYS A 164 -5.13 -2.52 1.16
N VAL A 165 -4.15 -2.48 0.28
CA VAL A 165 -3.11 -1.45 0.25
C VAL A 165 -3.50 -0.40 -0.77
N THR A 166 -3.62 0.85 -0.32
CA THR A 166 -4.00 2.01 -1.14
C THR A 166 -3.02 3.17 -0.95
N GLY A 167 -3.21 4.24 -1.71
CA GLY A 167 -2.42 5.47 -1.57
C GLY A 167 -1.59 5.81 -2.80
N ILE A 168 -0.93 6.97 -2.76
CA ILE A 168 -0.17 7.51 -3.90
C ILE A 168 1.01 6.60 -4.29
N ALA A 169 1.62 5.91 -3.32
CA ALA A 169 2.69 4.96 -3.56
C ALA A 169 2.24 3.87 -4.56
N VAL A 170 1.03 3.31 -4.38
CA VAL A 170 0.45 2.30 -5.29
C VAL A 170 0.40 2.81 -6.73
N ASN A 171 -0.08 4.03 -6.92
CA ASN A 171 -0.15 4.66 -8.23
C ASN A 171 1.25 4.89 -8.82
N ILE A 172 2.21 5.33 -8.02
CA ILE A 172 3.61 5.51 -8.46
C ILE A 172 4.17 4.18 -8.95
N GLY A 173 4.06 3.09 -8.18
CA GLY A 173 4.54 1.76 -8.58
C GLY A 173 3.95 1.29 -9.91
N ALA A 174 2.64 1.45 -10.09
CA ALA A 174 1.97 1.10 -11.33
C ALA A 174 2.49 1.93 -12.52
N ARG A 175 2.80 3.22 -12.31
CA ARG A 175 3.35 4.10 -13.35
C ARG A 175 4.82 3.80 -13.65
N VAL A 176 5.60 3.39 -12.65
CA VAL A 176 6.97 2.90 -12.85
C VAL A 176 6.96 1.64 -13.72
N ALA A 177 6.06 0.69 -13.45
CA ALA A 177 5.93 -0.53 -14.26
C ALA A 177 5.48 -0.22 -15.70
N ALA A 178 4.50 0.67 -15.86
CA ALA A 178 4.02 1.08 -17.18
C ALA A 178 5.10 1.79 -18.04
N ALA A 179 6.10 2.41 -17.40
CA ALA A 179 7.22 3.07 -18.06
C ALA A 179 8.35 2.11 -18.46
N ALA A 180 8.38 0.89 -17.91
CA ALA A 180 9.36 -0.13 -18.24
C ALA A 180 9.14 -0.71 -19.64
N GLY A 181 10.24 -0.98 -20.35
CA GLY A 181 10.22 -1.70 -21.61
C GLY A 181 10.06 -3.22 -21.44
N PRO A 182 9.92 -3.95 -22.56
CA PRO A 182 9.86 -5.42 -22.56
C PRO A 182 11.13 -6.01 -21.95
N GLY A 183 10.98 -6.92 -20.98
CA GLY A 183 12.10 -7.53 -20.29
C GLY A 183 12.82 -6.61 -19.30
N GLU A 184 12.31 -5.41 -19.04
CA GLU A 184 12.94 -4.46 -18.10
C GLU A 184 12.25 -4.47 -16.74
N VAL A 185 13.07 -4.30 -15.69
CA VAL A 185 12.61 -4.05 -14.32
C VAL A 185 12.97 -2.61 -13.97
N PHE A 186 11.98 -1.71 -13.94
CA PHE A 186 12.18 -0.33 -13.54
C PHE A 186 11.96 -0.15 -12.04
N VAL A 187 12.71 0.79 -11.46
CA VAL A 187 12.57 1.20 -10.08
C VAL A 187 12.55 2.71 -9.97
N SER A 188 11.82 3.22 -8.97
CA SER A 188 11.92 4.64 -8.58
C SER A 188 13.27 4.97 -7.90
N GLY A 189 13.67 6.24 -7.90
CA GLY A 189 14.86 6.69 -7.15
C GLY A 189 14.86 6.29 -5.67
N THR A 190 13.72 6.36 -4.99
CA THR A 190 13.58 5.91 -3.59
C THR A 190 14.04 4.48 -3.38
N VAL A 191 13.70 3.58 -4.31
CA VAL A 191 14.08 2.17 -4.23
C VAL A 191 15.58 2.00 -4.39
N LYS A 192 16.19 2.68 -5.37
CA LYS A 192 17.65 2.68 -5.58
C LYS A 192 18.38 3.13 -4.32
N ASP A 193 17.93 4.22 -3.70
CA ASP A 193 18.58 4.77 -2.51
C ASP A 193 18.46 3.83 -1.30
N LEU A 194 17.31 3.16 -1.13
CA LEU A 194 17.08 2.21 -0.05
C LEU A 194 17.86 0.89 -0.19
N VAL A 195 18.40 0.58 -1.38
CA VAL A 195 19.25 -0.61 -1.59
C VAL A 195 20.73 -0.25 -1.76
N ALA A 196 21.13 0.96 -1.37
CA ALA A 196 22.53 1.34 -1.32
C ALA A 196 23.35 0.32 -0.49
N GLY A 197 24.45 -0.17 -1.05
CA GLY A 197 25.28 -1.23 -0.44
C GLY A 197 24.85 -2.66 -0.79
N SER A 198 23.79 -2.84 -1.58
CA SER A 198 23.53 -4.12 -2.25
C SER A 198 24.40 -4.27 -3.52
N GLU A 199 24.45 -5.48 -4.07
CA GLU A 199 25.11 -5.80 -5.34
C GLU A 199 24.24 -5.48 -6.57
N ILE A 200 23.13 -4.76 -6.40
CA ILE A 200 22.20 -4.46 -7.50
C ILE A 200 22.72 -3.27 -8.30
N GLU A 201 22.95 -3.50 -9.58
CA GLU A 201 23.36 -2.46 -10.53
C GLU A 201 22.14 -1.76 -11.13
N PHE A 202 22.30 -0.47 -11.42
CA PHE A 202 21.23 0.37 -11.96
C PHE A 202 21.71 1.18 -13.15
N GLN A 203 20.92 1.16 -14.22
CA GLN A 203 21.05 2.07 -15.34
C GLN A 203 20.07 3.24 -15.19
N ASP A 204 20.56 4.48 -15.22
CA ASP A 204 19.69 5.67 -15.22
C ASP A 204 18.87 5.74 -16.51
N LYS A 205 17.53 5.83 -16.36
CA LYS A 205 16.56 5.92 -17.47
C LYS A 205 15.92 7.31 -17.58
N GLY A 206 16.52 8.29 -16.90
CA GLY A 206 16.15 9.70 -16.92
C GLY A 206 15.02 10.06 -15.99
N VAL A 207 14.68 11.35 -16.02
CA VAL A 207 13.55 11.95 -15.30
C VAL A 207 12.29 11.84 -16.15
N ARG A 208 11.16 11.50 -15.52
CA ARG A 208 9.85 11.36 -16.16
C ARG A 208 8.76 11.99 -15.30
N GLU A 209 7.76 12.53 -15.98
CA GLU A 209 6.48 12.85 -15.34
C GLU A 209 5.58 11.61 -15.40
N LEU A 210 5.08 11.18 -14.24
CA LEU A 210 4.20 10.03 -14.15
C LEU A 210 2.76 10.52 -14.16
N LYS A 211 1.94 10.02 -15.11
CA LYS A 211 0.54 10.46 -15.26
C LYS A 211 -0.23 10.37 -13.94
N GLY A 212 -0.70 11.52 -13.45
CA GLY A 212 -1.50 11.64 -12.23
C GLY A 212 -0.70 11.65 -10.93
N VAL A 213 0.63 11.70 -11.00
CA VAL A 213 1.52 11.83 -9.84
C VAL A 213 2.25 13.17 -9.95
N PRO A 214 2.15 14.06 -8.95
CA PRO A 214 2.89 15.32 -8.94
C PRO A 214 4.41 15.11 -8.96
N GLY A 215 5.12 16.04 -9.59
CA GLY A 215 6.58 16.12 -9.56
C GLY A 215 7.30 15.30 -10.63
N GLU A 216 8.62 15.43 -10.60
CA GLU A 216 9.54 14.76 -11.51
C GLU A 216 10.14 13.51 -10.87
N TRP A 217 10.10 12.40 -11.59
CA TRP A 217 10.50 11.09 -11.08
C TRP A 217 11.67 10.54 -11.90
N ARG A 218 12.84 10.40 -11.27
CA ARG A 218 13.96 9.70 -11.88
C ARG A 218 13.77 8.20 -11.74
N LEU A 219 13.83 7.50 -12.87
CA LEU A 219 13.68 6.04 -12.93
C LEU A 219 15.00 5.37 -13.29
N TYR A 220 15.15 4.13 -12.84
CA TYR A 220 16.33 3.31 -13.11
C TYR A 220 15.89 1.93 -13.56
N ALA A 221 16.61 1.31 -14.49
CA ALA A 221 16.48 -0.12 -14.75
C ALA A 221 17.45 -0.89 -13.87
N ALA A 222 16.96 -1.93 -13.18
CA ALA A 222 17.80 -2.86 -12.44
C ALA A 222 18.44 -3.87 -13.43
N ALA A 223 19.77 -3.91 -13.46
CA ALA A 223 20.55 -4.78 -14.34
C ALA A 223 20.84 -6.14 -13.70
#